data_AF-A0A5U8V9C0-F1
#
_entry.id   AF-A0A5U8V9C0-F1
#
_cell.length_a   1.000
_cell.length_b   1.000
_cell.length_c   1.000
_cell.angle_alpha   90.00
_cell.angle_beta   90.00
_cell.angle_gamma   90.00
#
_symmetry.space_group_name_H-M   'P 1'
#
loop_
_entity.id
_entity.type
_entity.pdbx_description
1 polymer ?
#
loop_
_entity_poly.entity_id
_entity_poly.type
_entity_poly.pdbx_seq_one_letter_code
_entity_poly.pdbx_strand_id
1 'polypeptide(L)'
;PETIRVGAGDRMRFTKSDRERGYVANSVWTVTAVSGDSVTLSDGKQTRVVRPGQDRAEQHIDLAYAITAHSAQGASETFAIALEGTEGGRKQMAGFESAYVALSRMKQHVQVYTDDRQGWVKAINSAEQKGTAHDVLEPKSEREMMNAERLFSTARELRDVAAGRAVLRNAGLAQGDSRARFIAPGRKYPQPYVALPAFDRNGKSAGIWLNPLTTDDGAGLRGFTGE
;
A
#
# COMPACT_ATOMS: atom_id res chain seq x y z
N PRO A 1 -0.03 28.71 -19.73
CA PRO A 1 -0.49 28.56 -21.13
C PRO A 1 0.60 27.88 -21.95
N GLU A 2 0.25 26.79 -22.62
CA GLU A 2 1.16 26.03 -23.48
C GLU A 2 0.66 26.13 -24.93
N THR A 3 1.58 25.96 -25.89
CA THR A 3 1.25 25.91 -27.32
C THR A 3 1.56 24.52 -27.84
N ILE A 4 0.55 23.84 -28.35
CA ILE A 4 0.68 22.55 -29.03
C ILE A 4 0.45 22.72 -30.53
N ARG A 5 1.18 21.97 -31.35
CA ARG A 5 0.94 21.89 -32.80
C ARG A 5 0.05 20.68 -33.05
N VAL A 6 -0.98 20.87 -33.87
CA VAL A 6 -1.96 19.84 -34.21
C VAL A 6 -2.18 19.79 -35.72
N GLY A 7 -2.40 18.60 -36.24
CA GLY A 7 -2.71 18.33 -37.64
C GLY A 7 -3.77 17.24 -37.78
N ALA A 8 -4.29 17.09 -39.01
CA ALA A 8 -5.22 16.00 -39.31
C ALA A 8 -4.54 14.63 -39.08
N GLY A 9 -5.25 13.73 -38.41
CA GLY A 9 -4.75 12.41 -37.99
C GLY A 9 -4.19 12.39 -36.57
N ASP A 10 -3.96 13.53 -35.93
CA ASP A 10 -3.43 13.56 -34.57
C ASP A 10 -4.43 13.00 -33.56
N ARG A 11 -3.92 12.29 -32.55
CA ARG A 11 -4.73 11.86 -31.41
C ARG A 11 -4.71 12.92 -30.33
N MET A 12 -5.88 13.31 -29.87
CA MET A 12 -6.09 14.31 -28.84
C MET A 12 -6.95 13.77 -27.70
N ARG A 13 -6.85 14.42 -26.55
CA ARG A 13 -7.68 14.15 -25.37
C ARG A 13 -8.15 15.42 -24.71
N PHE A 14 -9.26 15.34 -24.00
CA PHE A 14 -9.66 16.36 -23.05
C PHE A 14 -8.96 16.14 -21.71
N THR A 15 -8.39 17.19 -21.13
CA THR A 15 -7.70 17.11 -19.82
C THR A 15 -8.64 17.34 -18.64
N LYS A 16 -9.86 17.82 -18.90
CA LYS A 16 -10.89 18.09 -17.89
C LYS A 16 -12.27 17.68 -18.41
N SER A 17 -13.11 17.16 -17.53
CA SER A 17 -14.51 16.88 -17.85
C SER A 17 -15.36 18.14 -17.71
N ASP A 18 -16.28 18.32 -18.65
CA ASP A 18 -17.32 19.33 -18.63
C ASP A 18 -18.64 18.64 -18.98
N ARG A 19 -19.51 18.45 -17.99
CA ARG A 19 -20.76 17.69 -18.18
C ARG A 19 -21.77 18.43 -19.04
N GLU A 20 -21.83 19.76 -18.94
CA GLU A 20 -22.80 20.56 -19.69
C GLU A 20 -22.48 20.55 -21.18
N ARG A 21 -21.19 20.52 -21.52
CA ARG A 21 -20.69 20.41 -22.91
C ARG A 21 -20.41 18.97 -23.34
N GLY A 22 -20.63 18.02 -22.44
CA GLY A 22 -20.38 16.60 -22.63
C GLY A 22 -18.91 16.23 -22.87
N TYR A 23 -17.93 17.07 -22.49
CA TYR A 23 -16.50 16.71 -22.53
C TYR A 23 -16.18 15.72 -21.41
N VAL A 24 -15.48 14.64 -21.76
CA VAL A 24 -15.07 13.60 -20.81
C VAL A 24 -13.55 13.60 -20.73
N ALA A 25 -13.00 13.84 -19.54
CA ALA A 25 -11.55 13.79 -19.31
C ALA A 25 -10.97 12.45 -19.74
N ASN A 26 -9.77 12.49 -20.33
CA ASN A 26 -9.03 11.35 -20.87
C ASN A 26 -9.74 10.55 -21.98
N SER A 27 -10.88 11.02 -22.51
CA SER A 27 -11.42 10.47 -23.75
C SER A 27 -10.49 10.79 -24.91
N VAL A 28 -10.23 9.81 -25.77
CA VAL A 28 -9.34 9.93 -26.93
C VAL A 28 -10.15 10.20 -28.18
N TRP A 29 -9.71 11.19 -28.94
CA TRP A 29 -10.31 11.67 -30.18
C TRP A 29 -9.23 11.79 -31.26
N THR A 30 -9.64 11.74 -32.52
CA THR A 30 -8.77 11.96 -33.67
C THR A 30 -9.14 13.27 -34.34
N VAL A 31 -8.13 14.10 -34.64
CA VAL A 31 -8.32 15.32 -35.44
C VAL A 31 -8.65 14.92 -36.87
N THR A 32 -9.82 15.31 -37.35
CA THR A 32 -10.26 15.04 -38.74
C THR A 32 -10.03 16.23 -39.65
N ALA A 33 -10.06 17.45 -39.11
CA ALA A 33 -9.78 18.68 -39.85
C ALA A 33 -9.27 19.79 -38.93
N VAL A 34 -8.45 20.67 -39.47
CA VAL A 34 -8.05 21.92 -38.86
C VAL A 34 -8.39 23.04 -39.84
N SER A 35 -9.14 24.04 -39.40
CA SER A 35 -9.59 25.15 -40.24
C SER A 35 -9.53 26.45 -39.45
N GLY A 36 -8.58 27.33 -39.80
CA GLY A 36 -8.30 28.54 -39.04
C GLY A 36 -8.03 28.21 -37.57
N ASP A 37 -8.81 28.83 -36.67
CA ASP A 37 -8.71 28.62 -35.21
C ASP A 37 -9.55 27.44 -34.68
N SER A 38 -10.13 26.63 -35.57
CA SER A 38 -10.99 25.51 -35.19
C SER A 38 -10.37 24.16 -35.50
N VAL A 39 -10.60 23.20 -34.61
CA VAL A 39 -10.16 21.81 -34.72
C VAL A 39 -11.39 20.91 -34.64
N THR A 40 -11.56 20.05 -35.63
CA THR A 40 -12.63 19.04 -35.66
C THR A 40 -12.08 17.72 -35.16
N LEU A 41 -12.72 17.17 -34.13
CA LEU A 41 -12.37 15.94 -33.43
C LEU A 41 -13.45 14.87 -33.67
N SER A 42 -13.04 13.62 -33.84
CA SER A 42 -13.95 12.46 -33.91
C SER A 42 -13.48 11.32 -33.02
N ASP A 43 -14.39 10.67 -32.30
CA ASP A 43 -14.14 9.42 -31.57
C ASP A 43 -14.61 8.18 -32.38
N GLY A 44 -14.95 8.37 -33.65
CA GLY A 44 -15.53 7.37 -34.55
C GLY A 44 -17.06 7.22 -34.43
N LYS A 45 -17.69 7.81 -33.41
CA LYS A 45 -19.16 7.79 -33.23
C LYS A 45 -19.77 9.18 -33.33
N GLN A 46 -19.11 10.18 -32.76
CA GLN A 46 -19.52 11.57 -32.71
C GLN A 46 -18.37 12.45 -33.20
N THR A 47 -18.76 13.62 -33.73
CA THR A 47 -17.82 14.66 -34.16
C THR A 47 -18.04 15.90 -33.31
N ARG A 48 -16.96 16.62 -33.01
CA ARG A 48 -16.98 17.88 -32.25
C ARG A 48 -16.06 18.89 -32.88
N VAL A 49 -16.44 20.15 -32.81
CA VAL A 49 -15.58 21.27 -33.23
C VAL A 49 -15.21 22.04 -31.99
N VAL A 50 -13.91 22.25 -31.78
CA VAL A 50 -13.38 23.08 -30.68
C VAL A 50 -12.62 24.27 -31.26
N ARG A 51 -12.62 25.38 -30.54
CA ARG A 51 -11.99 26.67 -30.85
C ARG A 51 -11.20 27.17 -29.63
N PRO A 52 -10.07 26.52 -29.29
CA PRO A 52 -9.31 26.82 -28.07
C PRO A 52 -8.77 28.26 -28.00
N GLY A 53 -8.59 28.92 -29.15
CA GLY A 53 -8.19 30.33 -29.22
C GLY A 53 -9.30 31.31 -28.83
N GLN A 54 -10.57 30.89 -28.90
CA GLN A 54 -11.74 31.74 -28.68
C GLN A 54 -12.43 31.42 -27.35
N ASP A 55 -12.48 30.15 -26.94
CA ASP A 55 -13.10 29.72 -25.69
C ASP A 55 -12.08 29.06 -24.75
N ARG A 56 -11.91 29.64 -23.56
CA ARG A 56 -11.02 29.10 -22.51
C ARG A 56 -11.48 27.74 -21.99
N ALA A 57 -12.78 27.45 -21.99
CA ALA A 57 -13.28 26.15 -21.57
C ALA A 57 -12.79 25.02 -22.50
N GLU A 58 -12.51 25.36 -23.76
CA GLU A 58 -12.04 24.43 -24.80
C GLU A 58 -10.50 24.34 -24.88
N GLN A 59 -9.79 25.05 -24.00
CA GLN A 59 -8.33 24.95 -23.84
C GLN A 59 -7.90 23.73 -23.02
N HIS A 60 -8.85 23.01 -22.40
CA HIS A 60 -8.58 21.79 -21.66
C HIS A 60 -8.40 20.58 -22.59
N ILE A 61 -7.41 20.69 -23.48
CA ILE A 61 -7.05 19.71 -24.50
C ILE A 61 -5.54 19.45 -24.50
N ASP A 62 -5.15 18.28 -24.96
CA ASP A 62 -3.76 17.85 -25.09
C ASP A 62 -3.64 16.76 -26.17
N LEU A 63 -2.43 16.49 -26.65
CA LEU A 63 -2.17 15.30 -27.45
C LEU A 63 -2.34 14.04 -26.59
N ALA A 64 -2.83 12.96 -27.21
CA ALA A 64 -3.13 11.68 -26.55
C ALA A 64 -2.09 10.59 -26.86
N TYR A 65 -0.88 10.96 -27.28
CA TYR A 65 0.18 10.00 -27.61
C TYR A 65 0.83 9.38 -26.38
N ALA A 66 0.95 10.14 -25.30
CA ALA A 66 1.47 9.69 -24.03
C ALA A 66 0.57 10.18 -22.91
N ILE A 67 0.39 9.34 -21.89
CA ILE A 67 -0.35 9.69 -20.68
C ILE A 67 0.49 9.30 -19.48
N THR A 68 0.25 9.96 -18.36
CA THR A 68 0.86 9.53 -17.10
C THR A 68 0.23 8.20 -16.67
N ALA A 69 1.00 7.35 -15.99
CA ALA A 69 0.47 6.10 -15.42
C ALA A 69 -0.76 6.36 -14.53
N HIS A 70 -0.75 7.46 -13.77
CA HIS A 70 -1.89 7.87 -12.96
C HIS A 70 -3.14 8.19 -13.80
N SER A 71 -3.00 8.91 -14.91
CA SER A 71 -4.11 9.21 -15.83
C SER A 71 -4.65 7.96 -16.56
N ALA A 72 -3.84 6.90 -16.68
CA ALA A 72 -4.25 5.62 -17.25
C ALA A 72 -5.10 4.78 -16.28
N GLN A 73 -5.32 5.23 -15.03
CA GLN A 73 -6.09 4.49 -14.06
C GLN A 73 -7.56 4.34 -14.52
N GLY A 74 -7.97 3.09 -14.77
CA GLY A 74 -9.32 2.77 -15.27
C GLY A 74 -9.44 2.77 -16.80
N ALA A 75 -8.39 3.18 -17.53
CA ALA A 75 -8.27 2.93 -18.96
C ALA A 75 -7.65 1.55 -19.17
N SER A 76 -8.30 0.71 -19.98
CA SER A 76 -7.80 -0.62 -20.35
C SER A 76 -7.50 -0.63 -21.83
N GLU A 77 -6.23 -0.50 -22.19
CA GLU A 77 -5.77 -0.60 -23.58
C GLU A 77 -5.24 -2.01 -23.89
N THR A 78 -5.15 -2.34 -25.17
CA THR A 78 -4.67 -3.66 -25.60
C THR A 78 -3.16 -3.81 -25.38
N PHE A 79 -2.40 -2.72 -25.63
CA PHE A 79 -0.95 -2.67 -25.59
C PHE A 79 -0.47 -1.40 -24.89
N ALA A 80 0.64 -1.47 -24.13
CA ALA A 80 1.35 -0.27 -23.66
C ALA A 80 2.85 -0.35 -23.90
N ILE A 81 3.42 0.85 -24.02
CA ILE A 81 4.84 1.10 -23.90
C ILE A 81 5.01 2.02 -22.67
N ALA A 82 5.65 1.51 -21.62
CA ALA A 82 5.97 2.27 -20.42
C ALA A 82 7.40 2.80 -20.51
N LEU A 83 7.58 4.10 -20.25
CA LEU A 83 8.88 4.71 -20.08
C LEU A 83 9.11 4.92 -18.59
N GLU A 84 10.02 4.13 -18.04
CA GLU A 84 10.32 4.04 -16.62
C GLU A 84 11.80 4.35 -16.38
N GLY A 85 12.22 4.55 -15.13
CA GLY A 85 13.65 4.66 -14.84
C GLY A 85 13.99 5.42 -13.58
N THR A 86 15.29 5.63 -13.38
CA THR A 86 15.86 6.14 -12.13
C THR A 86 16.55 7.50 -12.27
N GLU A 87 16.58 8.07 -13.47
CA GLU A 87 17.17 9.38 -13.73
C GLU A 87 16.13 10.51 -13.89
N GLY A 88 16.58 11.74 -13.63
CA GLY A 88 15.78 12.96 -13.81
C GLY A 88 14.46 12.92 -13.03
N GLY A 89 13.37 13.36 -13.67
CA GLY A 89 12.03 13.33 -13.08
C GLY A 89 11.48 11.92 -12.84
N ARG A 90 11.94 10.91 -13.60
CA ARG A 90 11.44 9.52 -13.50
C ARG A 90 11.81 8.88 -12.17
N LYS A 91 12.94 9.28 -11.57
CA LYS A 91 13.36 8.85 -10.23
C LYS A 91 12.28 9.01 -9.16
N GLN A 92 11.52 10.11 -9.22
CA GLN A 92 10.46 10.40 -8.24
C GLN A 92 9.22 9.52 -8.43
N MET A 93 9.09 8.91 -9.60
CA MET A 93 7.97 8.04 -9.98
C MET A 93 8.32 6.55 -9.89
N ALA A 94 9.60 6.21 -9.63
CA ALA A 94 10.08 4.85 -9.48
C ALA A 94 9.64 4.26 -8.13
N GLY A 95 8.38 3.84 -8.05
CA GLY A 95 7.78 3.17 -6.91
C GLY A 95 6.86 2.04 -7.32
N PHE A 96 6.51 1.17 -6.36
CA PHE A 96 5.71 -0.02 -6.63
C PHE A 96 4.33 0.31 -7.20
N GLU A 97 3.64 1.32 -6.68
CA GLU A 97 2.29 1.67 -7.13
C GLU A 97 2.27 2.18 -8.57
N SER A 98 3.26 2.99 -8.97
CA SER A 98 3.37 3.49 -10.35
C SER A 98 3.62 2.35 -11.32
N ALA A 99 4.58 1.48 -11.01
CA ALA A 99 4.87 0.30 -11.82
C ALA A 99 3.66 -0.65 -11.89
N TYR A 100 2.99 -0.89 -10.76
CA TYR A 100 1.80 -1.71 -10.72
C TYR A 100 0.69 -1.16 -11.64
N VAL A 101 0.39 0.14 -11.57
CA VAL A 101 -0.60 0.76 -12.44
C VAL A 101 -0.16 0.73 -13.91
N ALA A 102 1.08 1.06 -14.23
CA ALA A 102 1.56 1.08 -15.61
C ALA A 102 1.53 -0.31 -16.27
N LEU A 103 1.90 -1.35 -15.53
CA LEU A 103 2.08 -2.70 -16.08
C LEU A 103 0.82 -3.58 -16.02
N SER A 104 -0.06 -3.38 -15.04
CA SER A 104 -1.23 -4.26 -14.83
C SER A 104 -2.46 -3.90 -15.67
N ARG A 105 -2.49 -2.72 -16.30
CA ARG A 105 -3.70 -2.20 -16.97
C ARG A 105 -3.87 -2.72 -18.40
N MET A 106 -2.84 -3.34 -18.98
CA MET A 106 -2.85 -3.78 -20.38
C MET A 106 -3.34 -5.21 -20.55
N LYS A 107 -4.13 -5.44 -21.60
CA LYS A 107 -4.78 -6.73 -21.82
C LYS A 107 -3.87 -7.80 -22.41
N GLN A 108 -2.92 -7.43 -23.27
CA GLN A 108 -2.13 -8.40 -24.03
C GLN A 108 -0.62 -8.27 -23.82
N HIS A 109 -0.07 -7.07 -23.92
CA HIS A 109 1.38 -6.89 -23.85
C HIS A 109 1.77 -5.52 -23.29
N VAL A 110 2.86 -5.51 -22.53
CA VAL A 110 3.52 -4.30 -22.05
C VAL A 110 5.02 -4.36 -22.35
N GLN A 111 5.56 -3.29 -22.94
CA GLN A 111 6.99 -3.11 -23.13
C GLN A 111 7.49 -2.01 -22.22
N VAL A 112 8.57 -2.25 -21.49
CA VAL A 112 9.18 -1.25 -20.61
C VAL A 112 10.51 -0.80 -21.19
N TYR A 113 10.66 0.50 -21.39
CA TYR A 113 11.93 1.16 -21.66
C TYR A 113 12.42 1.80 -20.37
N THR A 114 13.65 1.47 -19.95
CA THR A 114 14.27 2.00 -18.74
C THR A 114 15.74 2.29 -18.98
N ASP A 115 16.27 3.28 -18.28
CA ASP A 115 17.68 3.66 -18.30
C ASP A 115 18.55 2.64 -17.55
N ASP A 116 18.10 2.20 -16.38
CA ASP A 116 18.74 1.18 -15.56
C ASP A 116 17.70 0.20 -15.03
N ARG A 117 17.67 -0.99 -15.64
CA ARG A 117 16.78 -2.08 -15.22
C ARG A 117 17.04 -2.51 -13.78
N GLN A 118 18.29 -2.64 -13.36
CA GLN A 118 18.60 -3.14 -12.01
C GLN A 118 18.23 -2.09 -10.97
N GLY A 119 18.61 -0.83 -11.21
CA GLY A 119 18.25 0.29 -10.35
C GLY A 119 16.75 0.48 -10.23
N TRP A 120 16.00 0.39 -11.34
CA TRP A 120 14.55 0.54 -11.31
C TRP A 120 13.85 -0.60 -10.56
N VAL A 121 14.26 -1.85 -10.77
CA VAL A 121 13.72 -3.00 -10.00
C VAL A 121 14.04 -2.85 -8.51
N LYS A 122 15.26 -2.40 -8.17
CA LYS A 122 15.63 -2.12 -6.78
C LYS A 122 14.74 -1.02 -6.18
N ALA A 123 14.53 0.08 -6.90
CA ALA A 123 13.69 1.19 -6.45
C ALA A 123 12.25 0.74 -6.18
N ILE A 124 11.67 -0.06 -7.07
CA ILE A 124 10.34 -0.66 -6.89
C ILE A 124 10.27 -1.51 -5.61
N ASN A 125 11.25 -2.39 -5.41
CA ASN A 125 11.27 -3.30 -4.26
C ASN A 125 11.57 -2.61 -2.93
N SER A 126 12.19 -1.43 -2.97
CA SER A 126 12.58 -0.65 -1.78
C SER A 126 11.55 0.44 -1.44
N ALA A 127 10.49 0.57 -2.23
CA ALA A 127 9.48 1.59 -2.01
C ALA A 127 8.71 1.29 -0.72
N GLU A 128 8.91 2.13 0.30
CA GLU A 128 8.13 2.06 1.54
C GLU A 128 6.66 2.41 1.25
N GLN A 129 5.73 1.68 1.86
CA GLN A 129 4.32 2.06 1.82
C GLN A 129 4.14 3.42 2.48
N LYS A 130 3.34 4.29 1.86
CA LYS A 130 3.02 5.60 2.42
C LYS A 130 2.31 5.42 3.75
N GLY A 131 2.97 5.83 4.84
CA GLY A 131 2.35 5.89 6.17
C GLY A 131 1.21 6.91 6.20
N THR A 132 0.20 6.63 7.00
CA THR A 132 -0.92 7.54 7.24
C THR A 132 -0.61 8.45 8.43
N ALA A 133 -1.32 9.58 8.55
CA ALA A 133 -1.23 10.43 9.74
C ALA A 133 -1.59 9.67 11.02
N HIS A 134 -2.44 8.63 10.93
CA HIS A 134 -2.76 7.74 12.03
C HIS A 134 -1.55 6.91 12.47
N ASP A 135 -0.75 6.40 11.52
CA ASP A 135 0.47 5.63 11.83
C ASP A 135 1.57 6.48 12.50
N VAL A 136 1.53 7.80 12.27
CA VAL A 136 2.44 8.78 12.89
C VAL A 136 1.95 9.24 14.26
N LEU A 137 0.63 9.41 14.44
CA LEU A 137 0.02 9.91 15.68
C LEU A 137 -0.25 8.81 16.71
N GLU A 138 -0.55 7.60 16.25
CA GLU A 138 -0.68 6.39 17.05
C GLU A 138 0.23 5.29 16.48
N PRO A 139 1.56 5.43 16.62
CA PRO A 139 2.46 4.35 16.27
C PRO A 139 2.25 3.21 17.26
N LYS A 140 1.33 2.29 16.96
CA LYS A 140 1.36 0.99 17.63
C LYS A 140 2.69 0.36 17.25
N SER A 141 3.47 0.07 18.28
CA SER A 141 4.86 -0.33 18.24
C SER A 141 5.05 -1.64 17.49
N GLU A 142 5.07 -1.59 16.17
CA GLU A 142 5.29 -2.77 15.31
C GLU A 142 6.56 -3.52 15.73
N ARG A 143 7.59 -2.80 16.17
CA ARG A 143 8.81 -3.38 16.77
C ARG A 143 8.55 -4.09 18.10
N GLU A 144 7.73 -3.54 18.99
CA GLU A 144 7.43 -4.19 20.28
C GLU A 144 6.45 -5.35 20.09
N MET A 145 5.49 -5.24 19.15
CA MET A 145 4.64 -6.35 18.72
C MET A 145 5.46 -7.48 18.09
N MET A 146 6.38 -7.20 17.17
CA MET A 146 7.30 -8.20 16.61
C MET A 146 8.18 -8.83 17.69
N ASN A 147 8.66 -8.04 18.66
CA ASN A 147 9.43 -8.56 19.78
C ASN A 147 8.57 -9.42 20.72
N ALA A 148 7.32 -9.04 20.96
CA ALA A 148 6.35 -9.78 21.76
C ALA A 148 5.99 -11.11 21.08
N GLU A 149 5.72 -11.10 19.79
CA GLU A 149 5.47 -12.31 18.99
C GLU A 149 6.68 -13.24 18.99
N ARG A 150 7.90 -12.70 18.80
CA ARG A 150 9.14 -13.49 18.88
C ARG A 150 9.37 -14.07 20.27
N LEU A 151 9.13 -13.30 21.32
CA LEU A 151 9.26 -13.77 22.70
C LEU A 151 8.24 -14.87 23.02
N PHE A 152 7.00 -14.72 22.53
CA PHE A 152 5.92 -15.68 22.75
C PHE A 152 6.09 -16.98 21.95
N SER A 153 6.58 -16.89 20.71
CA SER A 153 6.78 -18.06 19.85
C SER A 153 7.87 -19.00 20.37
N THR A 154 8.91 -18.43 21.00
CA THR A 154 10.02 -19.18 21.63
C THR A 154 9.71 -19.63 23.06
N ALA A 155 8.63 -19.14 23.67
CA ALA A 155 8.19 -19.52 25.00
C ALA A 155 7.62 -20.95 25.03
N ARG A 156 7.84 -21.66 26.14
CA ARG A 156 7.41 -23.06 26.31
C ARG A 156 5.98 -23.12 26.85
N GLU A 157 5.25 -24.19 26.56
CA GLU A 157 3.94 -24.37 27.19
C GLU A 157 4.09 -24.55 28.72
N LEU A 158 3.12 -24.05 29.49
CA LEU A 158 3.17 -24.21 30.95
C LEU A 158 3.19 -25.69 31.38
N ARG A 159 2.52 -26.57 30.62
CA ARG A 159 2.47 -28.01 30.93
C ARG A 159 3.85 -28.69 30.82
N ASP A 160 4.75 -28.14 30.01
CA ASP A 160 6.05 -28.74 29.73
C ASP A 160 7.10 -28.44 30.80
N VAL A 161 6.88 -27.41 31.62
CA VAL A 161 7.86 -26.93 32.60
C VAL A 161 7.36 -27.15 34.02
N ALA A 162 8.21 -27.60 34.94
CA ALA A 162 7.82 -27.89 36.32
C ALA A 162 7.18 -26.69 37.04
N ALA A 163 7.75 -25.50 36.86
CA ALA A 163 7.20 -24.24 37.36
C ALA A 163 5.84 -23.92 36.73
N GLY A 164 5.70 -24.10 35.40
CA GLY A 164 4.44 -23.89 34.70
C GLY A 164 3.33 -24.85 35.16
N ARG A 165 3.65 -26.13 35.40
CA ARG A 165 2.70 -27.10 35.97
C ARG A 165 2.27 -26.73 37.38
N ALA A 166 3.17 -26.18 38.20
CA ALA A 166 2.82 -25.69 39.54
C ALA A 166 1.83 -24.52 39.47
N VAL A 167 2.05 -23.58 38.54
CA VAL A 167 1.16 -22.45 38.30
C VAL A 167 -0.22 -22.91 37.82
N LEU A 168 -0.26 -23.86 36.88
CA LEU A 168 -1.52 -24.45 36.41
C LEU A 168 -2.29 -25.14 37.55
N ARG A 169 -1.61 -25.90 38.42
CA ARG A 169 -2.24 -26.54 39.58
C ARG A 169 -2.82 -25.52 40.55
N ASN A 170 -2.05 -24.48 40.88
CA ASN A 170 -2.47 -23.44 41.81
C ASN A 170 -3.65 -22.62 41.28
N ALA A 171 -3.76 -22.47 39.95
CA ALA A 171 -4.87 -21.77 39.29
C ALA A 171 -6.09 -22.67 39.01
N GLY A 172 -6.08 -23.94 39.43
CA GLY A 172 -7.17 -24.88 39.12
C GLY A 172 -7.25 -25.30 37.64
N LEU A 173 -6.20 -25.05 36.85
CA LEU A 173 -6.13 -25.32 35.40
C LEU A 173 -5.27 -26.55 35.07
N ALA A 174 -5.06 -27.45 36.04
CA ALA A 174 -4.15 -28.59 35.91
C ALA A 174 -4.51 -29.58 34.78
N GLN A 175 -5.80 -29.66 34.41
CA GLN A 175 -6.32 -30.58 33.39
C GLN A 175 -6.79 -29.86 32.12
N GLY A 176 -6.66 -28.53 32.04
CA GLY A 176 -7.15 -27.72 30.93
C GLY A 176 -6.07 -27.27 29.95
N ASP A 177 -6.46 -26.96 28.72
CA ASP A 177 -5.58 -26.28 27.75
C ASP A 177 -5.44 -24.80 28.12
N SER A 178 -4.22 -24.38 28.44
CA SER A 178 -3.90 -22.98 28.67
C SER A 178 -3.16 -22.39 27.48
N ARG A 179 -3.58 -21.21 27.02
CA ARG A 179 -2.83 -20.41 26.05
C ARG A 179 -1.61 -19.72 26.67
N ALA A 180 -1.45 -19.81 27.99
CA ALA A 180 -0.32 -19.21 28.66
C ALA A 180 0.98 -19.96 28.35
N ARG A 181 2.09 -19.21 28.29
CA ARG A 181 3.42 -19.76 28.05
C ARG A 181 4.40 -19.33 29.14
N PHE A 182 5.37 -20.19 29.39
CA PHE A 182 6.48 -19.94 30.30
C PHE A 182 7.63 -19.29 29.55
N ILE A 183 8.07 -18.13 30.04
CA ILE A 183 9.28 -17.45 29.58
C ILE A 183 10.38 -17.70 30.61
N ALA A 184 11.46 -18.31 30.14
CA ALA A 184 12.64 -18.56 30.94
C ALA A 184 13.39 -17.25 31.25
N PRO A 185 14.10 -17.18 32.40
CA PRO A 185 14.98 -16.07 32.71
C PRO A 185 16.02 -15.85 31.61
N GLY A 186 16.29 -14.59 31.30
CA GLY A 186 17.29 -14.19 30.33
C GLY A 186 17.78 -12.77 30.57
N ARG A 187 18.66 -12.28 29.70
CA ARG A 187 19.31 -10.96 29.87
C ARG A 187 18.34 -9.79 29.99
N LYS A 188 17.21 -9.83 29.27
CA LYS A 188 16.18 -8.77 29.29
C LYS A 188 15.11 -9.00 30.37
N TYR A 189 14.85 -10.26 30.73
CA TYR A 189 13.84 -10.67 31.70
C TYR A 189 14.53 -11.59 32.73
N PRO A 190 15.17 -11.04 33.77
CA PRO A 190 16.08 -11.80 34.64
C PRO A 190 15.36 -12.79 35.58
N GLN A 191 14.03 -12.70 35.67
CA GLN A 191 13.18 -13.62 36.43
C GLN A 191 12.22 -14.36 35.48
N PRO A 192 11.66 -15.51 35.87
CA PRO A 192 10.73 -16.24 35.02
C PRO A 192 9.36 -15.55 34.97
N TYR A 193 8.70 -15.64 33.81
CA TYR A 193 7.38 -15.02 33.58
C TYR A 193 6.37 -16.02 33.02
N VAL A 194 5.10 -15.75 33.27
CA VAL A 194 3.96 -16.26 32.50
C VAL A 194 3.56 -15.21 31.49
N ALA A 195 3.35 -15.66 30.25
CA ALA A 195 2.90 -14.82 29.15
C ALA A 195 1.53 -15.25 28.64
N LEU A 196 0.64 -14.31 28.38
CA LEU A 196 -0.65 -14.50 27.72
C LEU A 196 -0.75 -13.62 26.47
N PRO A 197 -1.33 -14.10 25.37
CA PRO A 197 -1.60 -13.25 24.21
C PRO A 197 -2.68 -12.22 24.57
N ALA A 198 -2.41 -10.95 24.31
CA ALA A 198 -3.37 -9.86 24.46
C ALA A 198 -4.00 -9.54 23.10
N PHE A 199 -5.30 -9.27 23.10
CA PHE A 199 -6.05 -8.91 21.90
C PHE A 199 -6.74 -7.56 22.09
N ASP A 200 -6.86 -6.80 21.01
CA ASP A 200 -7.64 -5.57 21.02
C ASP A 200 -9.15 -5.87 20.99
N ARG A 201 -9.97 -4.81 21.04
CA ARG A 201 -11.44 -4.89 21.04
C ARG A 201 -12.01 -5.55 19.77
N ASN A 202 -11.21 -5.68 18.72
CA ASN A 202 -11.58 -6.29 17.45
C ASN A 202 -11.03 -7.73 17.32
N GLY A 203 -10.41 -8.27 18.37
CA GLY A 203 -9.83 -9.61 18.37
C GLY A 203 -8.49 -9.72 17.65
N LYS A 204 -7.86 -8.61 17.25
CA LYS A 204 -6.52 -8.62 16.63
C LYS A 204 -5.46 -8.67 17.72
N SER A 205 -4.33 -9.34 17.46
CA SER A 205 -3.17 -9.37 18.36
C SER A 205 -2.75 -7.95 18.74
N ALA A 206 -2.69 -7.69 20.05
CA ALA A 206 -2.35 -6.40 20.63
C ALA A 206 -1.09 -6.48 21.52
N GLY A 207 -0.40 -7.63 21.52
CA GLY A 207 0.84 -7.85 22.26
C GLY A 207 0.74 -9.05 23.20
N ILE A 208 1.58 -9.05 24.23
CA ILE A 208 1.58 -10.08 25.27
C ILE A 208 1.48 -9.43 26.65
N TRP A 209 0.65 -10.00 27.49
CA TRP A 209 0.65 -9.71 28.92
C TRP A 209 1.69 -10.59 29.60
N LEU A 210 2.54 -9.99 30.43
CA LEU A 210 3.61 -10.68 31.16
C LEU A 210 3.38 -10.52 32.65
N ASN A 211 3.50 -11.61 33.40
CA ASN A 211 3.43 -11.59 34.85
C ASN A 211 4.58 -12.41 35.44
N PRO A 212 5.40 -11.84 36.35
CA PRO A 212 6.49 -12.58 36.96
C PRO A 212 5.95 -13.76 37.77
N LEU A 213 6.71 -14.85 37.79
CA LEU A 213 6.45 -15.96 38.70
C LEU A 213 7.03 -15.64 40.06
N THR A 214 6.14 -15.49 41.04
CA THR A 214 6.50 -15.25 42.44
C THR A 214 6.18 -16.49 43.28
N THR A 215 6.99 -16.70 44.32
CA THR A 215 6.71 -17.66 45.39
C THR A 215 6.21 -16.89 46.60
N ASP A 216 4.99 -17.16 47.05
CA ASP A 216 4.54 -16.72 48.38
C ASP A 216 5.11 -17.67 49.44
N ASP A 217 5.43 -17.14 50.61
CA ASP A 217 5.96 -17.81 51.81
C ASP A 217 4.96 -18.82 52.43
N GLY A 218 4.56 -19.83 51.65
CA GLY A 218 3.68 -20.92 52.07
C GLY A 218 2.57 -21.32 51.10
N ALA A 219 2.30 -20.54 50.04
CA ALA A 219 1.14 -20.75 49.15
C ALA A 219 1.47 -21.29 47.73
N GLY A 220 2.74 -21.55 47.45
CA GLY A 220 3.22 -22.08 46.16
C GLY A 220 3.41 -21.02 45.06
N LEU A 221 3.88 -21.47 43.88
CA LEU A 221 4.18 -20.61 42.72
C LEU A 221 2.91 -19.99 42.11
N ARG A 222 2.87 -18.66 41.97
CA ARG A 222 1.77 -17.92 41.31
C ARG A 222 2.24 -17.26 40.02
N GLY A 223 1.33 -17.17 39.05
CA GLY A 223 1.60 -16.56 37.73
C GLY A 223 0.40 -15.95 37.03
N PHE A 224 -0.80 -16.08 37.59
CA PHE A 224 -2.05 -15.51 37.05
C PHE A 224 -2.69 -14.47 37.99
N THR A 225 -2.01 -14.10 39.06
CA THR A 225 -2.42 -13.01 39.95
C THR A 225 -1.84 -11.70 39.42
N GLY A 226 -2.69 -10.82 38.89
CA GLY A 226 -2.29 -9.45 38.57
C GLY A 226 -2.41 -8.53 39.80
N GLU A 227 -1.62 -7.46 39.82
CA GLU A 227 -2.12 -6.19 40.39
C GLU A 227 -3.19 -5.60 39.46
#